data_AF-A0A2T4DCT2-F1
#
_entry.id   AF-A0A2T4DCT2-F1
#
_cell.length_a   1.000
_cell.length_b   1.000
_cell.length_c   1.000
_cell.angle_alpha   90.00
_cell.angle_beta   90.00
_cell.angle_gamma   90.00
#
_symmetry.space_group_name_H-M   'P 1'
#
loop_
_entity.id
_entity.type
_entity.pdbx_description
1 polymer ?
#
loop_
_entity_poly.entity_id
_entity_poly.type
_entity_poly.pdbx_seq_one_letter_code
_entity_poly.pdbx_strand_id
1 'polypeptide(L)'
;PVLCVGETLDDRESGRTSLIIEQQLQAVIDEVGLAAMANGVIAYEPVWAIGTGKTATPEQVSQVHQQIRQFIAKSAPEASEDISQDLRVIYGGSVKAANALELFSLADVDGGLIGGASLHADEFGTIAGALAEASGVLAGECETN
;
A
#
# COMPACT_ATOMS: atom_id res chain seq x y z
N PRO A 1 9.89 -6.78 7.50
CA PRO A 1 9.27 -5.69 8.31
C PRO A 1 8.04 -5.15 7.58
N VAL A 2 7.10 -4.50 8.28
CA VAL A 2 6.07 -3.66 7.65
C VAL A 2 6.42 -2.21 8.00
N LEU A 3 6.89 -1.44 7.03
CA LEU A 3 7.30 -0.05 7.19
C LEU A 3 6.12 0.87 6.83
N CYS A 4 5.58 1.54 7.83
CA CYS A 4 4.48 2.48 7.63
C CYS A 4 5.02 3.86 7.25
N VAL A 5 4.47 4.44 6.19
CA VAL A 5 4.78 5.79 5.71
C VAL A 5 3.50 6.55 5.43
N GLY A 6 3.52 7.87 5.57
CA GLY A 6 2.31 8.66 5.46
C GLY A 6 2.52 10.12 5.80
N GLU A 7 1.67 10.96 5.22
CA GLU A 7 1.68 12.39 5.40
C GLU A 7 0.52 12.88 6.29
N THR A 8 0.70 14.01 6.96
CA THR A 8 -0.39 14.69 7.69
C THR A 8 -1.34 15.42 6.74
N LEU A 9 -2.47 15.93 7.26
CA LEU A 9 -3.40 16.71 6.44
C LEU A 9 -2.73 17.99 5.93
N ASP A 10 -1.98 18.68 6.78
CA ASP A 10 -1.26 19.90 6.44
C ASP A 10 -0.20 19.64 5.36
N ASP A 11 0.51 18.51 5.44
CA ASP A 11 1.46 18.10 4.39
C ASP A 11 0.74 17.92 3.05
N ARG A 12 -0.40 17.22 3.04
CA ARG A 12 -1.19 16.97 1.83
C ARG A 12 -1.76 18.25 1.23
N GLU A 13 -2.40 19.08 2.04
CA GLU A 13 -2.98 20.36 1.61
C GLU A 13 -1.90 21.34 1.12
N SER A 14 -0.67 21.20 1.61
CA SER A 14 0.50 21.95 1.14
C SER A 14 1.20 21.32 -0.09
N GLY A 15 0.68 20.22 -0.64
CA GLY A 15 1.31 19.52 -1.78
C GLY A 15 2.63 18.83 -1.44
N ARG A 16 2.89 18.51 -0.17
CA ARG A 16 4.14 17.93 0.34
C ARG A 16 4.11 16.41 0.51
N THR A 17 3.04 15.71 0.09
CA THR A 17 2.90 14.25 0.23
C THR A 17 4.13 13.49 -0.27
N SER A 18 4.57 13.71 -1.52
CA SER A 18 5.75 13.02 -2.08
C SER A 18 7.01 13.29 -1.24
N LEU A 19 7.25 14.57 -0.89
CA LEU A 19 8.42 14.96 -0.10
C LEU A 19 8.48 14.25 1.25
N ILE A 20 7.36 14.19 1.97
CA ILE A 20 7.31 13.55 3.30
C ILE A 20 7.54 12.05 3.19
N ILE A 21 6.92 11.39 2.21
CA ILE A 21 7.05 9.95 2.01
C ILE A 21 8.50 9.60 1.60
N GLU A 22 9.09 10.35 0.67
CA GLU A 22 10.48 10.16 0.26
C GLU A 22 11.46 10.34 1.43
N GLN A 23 11.24 11.35 2.29
CA GLN A 23 12.05 11.56 3.49
C GLN A 23 11.97 10.39 4.47
N GLN A 24 10.76 9.86 4.71
CA GLN A 24 10.55 8.72 5.60
C GLN A 24 11.24 7.46 5.05
N LEU A 25 11.12 7.20 3.75
CA LEU A 25 11.77 6.07 3.10
C LEU A 25 13.30 6.22 3.11
N GLN A 26 13.81 7.41 2.79
CA GLN A 26 15.25 7.69 2.77
C GLN A 26 15.87 7.49 4.16
N ALA A 27 15.22 7.94 5.23
CA ALA A 27 15.73 7.76 6.59
C ALA A 27 15.95 6.28 6.95
N VAL A 28 15.09 5.38 6.47
CA VAL A 28 15.25 3.94 6.67
C VAL A 28 16.33 3.38 5.76
N ILE A 29 16.36 3.78 4.49
CA ILE A 29 17.39 3.35 3.53
C ILE A 29 18.79 3.74 4.00
N ASP A 30 18.96 4.94 4.58
CA ASP A 30 20.25 5.42 5.10
C ASP A 30 20.75 4.56 6.27
N GLU A 31 19.84 4.04 7.10
CA GLU A 31 20.19 3.26 8.29
C GLU A 31 20.46 1.79 7.97
N VAL A 32 19.60 1.14 7.16
CA VAL A 32 19.64 -0.32 6.95
C VAL A 32 19.98 -0.74 5.52
N GLY A 33 20.15 0.22 4.61
CA GLY A 33 20.39 -0.02 3.20
C GLY A 33 19.14 -0.46 2.44
N LEU A 34 19.16 -0.23 1.13
CA LEU A 34 18.02 -0.51 0.26
C LEU A 34 17.68 -2.01 0.15
N ALA A 35 18.68 -2.88 0.23
CA ALA A 35 18.49 -4.32 0.18
C ALA A 35 17.59 -4.85 1.32
N ALA A 36 17.54 -4.14 2.47
CA ALA A 36 16.64 -4.48 3.55
C ALA A 36 15.16 -4.26 3.19
N MET A 37 14.87 -3.37 2.23
CA MET A 37 13.51 -3.10 1.75
C MET A 37 12.96 -4.21 0.85
N ALA A 38 13.83 -4.95 0.13
CA ALA A 38 13.43 -6.05 -0.74
C ALA A 38 12.71 -7.18 0.03
N ASN A 39 13.06 -7.39 1.30
CA ASN A 39 12.40 -8.36 2.18
C ASN A 39 11.28 -7.73 3.04
N GLY A 40 10.98 -6.46 2.81
CA GLY A 40 9.99 -5.68 3.54
C GLY A 40 8.62 -5.63 2.87
N VAL A 41 7.73 -4.89 3.50
CA VAL A 41 6.46 -4.41 2.96
C VAL A 41 6.37 -2.93 3.33
N ILE A 42 5.98 -2.08 2.40
CA ILE A 42 5.68 -0.67 2.70
C ILE A 42 4.17 -0.54 2.83
N ALA A 43 3.71 0.03 3.94
CA ALA A 43 2.30 0.36 4.16
C ALA A 43 2.12 1.86 4.02
N TYR A 44 1.36 2.30 3.00
CA TYR A 44 0.95 3.71 2.88
C TYR A 44 -0.25 3.98 3.79
N GLU A 45 -0.03 4.79 4.82
CA GLU A 45 -1.01 5.21 5.81
C GLU A 45 -1.27 6.72 5.73
N PRO A 46 -2.26 7.19 4.94
CA PRO A 46 -2.65 8.61 4.95
C PRO A 46 -3.15 9.01 6.34
N VAL A 47 -2.28 9.60 7.17
CA VAL A 47 -2.57 9.91 8.59
C VAL A 47 -3.84 10.74 8.73
N TRP A 48 -4.08 11.64 7.78
CA TRP A 48 -5.27 12.48 7.70
C TRP A 48 -6.60 11.73 7.49
N ALA A 49 -6.56 10.48 7.03
CA ALA A 49 -7.72 9.61 6.81
C ALA A 49 -7.93 8.59 7.94
N ILE A 50 -7.03 8.50 8.92
CA ILE A 50 -7.14 7.55 10.04
C ILE A 50 -8.11 8.08 11.10
N GLY A 51 -9.25 7.41 11.29
CA GLY A 51 -10.20 7.74 12.36
C GLY A 51 -10.97 9.07 12.17
N THR A 52 -10.80 9.76 11.04
CA THR A 52 -11.42 11.06 10.75
C THR A 52 -12.73 10.96 9.97
N GLY A 53 -13.07 9.76 9.47
CA GLY A 53 -14.19 9.55 8.55
C GLY A 53 -13.92 10.04 7.12
N LYS A 54 -12.78 10.69 6.86
CA LYS A 54 -12.28 10.96 5.51
C LYS A 54 -11.60 9.70 4.98
N THR A 55 -11.81 9.40 3.71
CA THR A 55 -11.19 8.25 3.04
C THR A 55 -10.43 8.77 1.82
N ALA A 56 -9.21 8.29 1.61
CA ALA A 56 -8.48 8.57 0.37
C ALA A 56 -9.25 7.95 -0.81
N THR A 57 -9.35 8.68 -1.92
CA THR A 57 -9.97 8.12 -3.13
C THR A 57 -9.02 7.10 -3.77
N PRO A 58 -9.51 6.14 -4.58
CA PRO A 58 -8.66 5.18 -5.28
C PRO A 58 -7.54 5.85 -6.10
N GLU A 59 -7.81 6.99 -6.72
CA GLU A 59 -6.81 7.76 -7.48
C GLU A 59 -5.72 8.33 -6.57
N GLN A 60 -6.08 8.79 -5.38
CA GLN A 60 -5.13 9.31 -4.40
C GLN A 60 -4.25 8.20 -3.83
N VAL A 61 -4.82 7.02 -3.59
CA VAL A 61 -4.07 5.83 -3.18
C VAL A 61 -3.09 5.44 -4.29
N SER A 62 -3.59 5.32 -5.52
CA SER A 62 -2.80 4.91 -6.68
C SER A 62 -1.64 5.87 -6.97
N GLN A 63 -1.90 7.18 -6.92
CA GLN A 63 -0.88 8.20 -7.10
C GLN A 63 0.28 8.03 -6.11
N VAL A 64 -0.01 7.82 -4.83
CA VAL A 64 1.02 7.73 -3.80
C VAL A 64 1.77 6.40 -3.86
N HIS A 65 1.09 5.29 -4.11
CA HIS A 65 1.72 3.99 -4.31
C HIS A 65 2.69 4.01 -5.49
N GLN A 66 2.31 4.63 -6.61
CA GLN A 66 3.20 4.83 -7.76
C GLN A 66 4.42 5.69 -7.41
N GLN A 67 4.25 6.76 -6.62
CA GLN A 67 5.37 7.59 -6.15
C GLN A 67 6.35 6.79 -5.29
N ILE A 68 5.86 5.96 -4.38
CA ILE A 68 6.68 5.05 -3.55
C ILE A 68 7.51 4.12 -4.44
N ARG A 69 6.86 3.42 -5.38
CA ARG A 69 7.55 2.50 -6.30
C ARG A 69 8.61 3.21 -7.14
N GLN A 70 8.28 4.39 -7.68
CA GLN A 70 9.21 5.20 -8.46
C GLN A 70 10.41 5.67 -7.64
N PHE A 71 10.20 6.05 -6.37
CA PHE A 71 11.28 6.43 -5.48
C PHE A 71 12.24 5.26 -5.22
N ILE A 72 11.71 4.09 -4.88
CA ILE A 72 12.54 2.89 -4.63
C ILE A 72 13.31 2.47 -5.89
N ALA A 73 12.67 2.50 -7.06
CA ALA A 73 13.33 2.19 -8.34
C ALA A 73 14.50 3.16 -8.63
N LYS A 74 14.33 4.46 -8.34
CA LYS A 74 15.38 5.48 -8.52
C LYS A 74 16.53 5.32 -7.52
N SER A 75 16.24 4.89 -6.30
CA SER A 75 17.24 4.67 -5.26
C SER A 75 18.08 3.39 -5.49
N ALA A 76 17.65 2.52 -6.41
CA ALA A 76 18.26 1.22 -6.71
C ALA A 76 18.94 1.10 -8.10
N PRO A 77 19.76 2.05 -8.62
CA PRO A 77 20.13 2.07 -10.03
C PRO A 77 20.86 0.81 -10.56
N GLU A 78 21.54 0.05 -9.71
CA GLU A 78 22.23 -1.20 -10.08
C GLU A 78 21.38 -2.48 -9.90
N ALA A 79 20.18 -2.37 -9.30
CA ALA A 79 19.26 -3.46 -8.98
C ALA A 79 17.78 -3.06 -9.19
N SER A 80 17.53 -2.06 -10.06
CA SER A 80 16.31 -1.25 -10.07
C SER A 80 15.07 -1.98 -10.57
N GLU A 81 15.24 -2.88 -11.54
CA GLU A 81 14.12 -3.63 -12.11
C GLU A 81 13.64 -4.73 -11.16
N ASP A 82 14.52 -5.45 -10.47
CA ASP A 82 14.11 -6.58 -9.62
C ASP A 82 13.49 -6.11 -8.30
N ILE A 83 14.11 -5.16 -7.58
CA ILE A 83 13.65 -4.79 -6.24
C ILE A 83 12.33 -4.02 -6.27
N SER A 84 12.11 -3.16 -7.28
CA SER A 84 10.89 -2.34 -7.34
C SER A 84 9.65 -3.13 -7.74
N GLN A 85 9.82 -4.22 -8.51
CA GLN A 85 8.75 -5.13 -8.91
C GLN A 85 8.39 -6.09 -7.77
N ASP A 86 9.38 -6.57 -7.02
CA ASP A 86 9.15 -7.49 -5.89
C ASP A 86 8.67 -6.77 -4.61
N LEU A 87 8.78 -5.43 -4.57
CA LEU A 87 8.35 -4.63 -3.45
C LEU A 87 6.83 -4.66 -3.30
N ARG A 88 6.39 -5.13 -2.13
CA ARG A 88 4.98 -5.03 -1.73
C ARG A 88 4.67 -3.66 -1.13
N VAL A 89 3.73 -2.96 -1.75
CA VAL A 89 3.16 -1.69 -1.27
C VAL A 89 1.68 -1.90 -0.99
N ILE A 90 1.31 -1.88 0.29
CA ILE A 90 -0.05 -2.11 0.77
C ILE A 90 -0.69 -0.81 1.27
N TYR A 91 -2.01 -0.72 1.18
CA TYR A 91 -2.76 0.43 1.66
C TYR A 91 -3.17 0.24 3.13
N GLY A 92 -2.80 1.18 4.00
CA GLY A 92 -3.10 1.15 5.43
C GLY A 92 -4.15 2.15 5.90
N GLY A 93 -4.83 2.84 4.97
CA GLY A 93 -5.96 3.71 5.33
C GLY A 93 -7.24 2.94 5.67
N SER A 94 -8.40 3.62 5.64
CA SER A 94 -9.69 3.00 5.97
C SER A 94 -10.15 2.00 4.90
N VAL A 95 -9.77 0.73 5.07
CA VAL A 95 -10.29 -0.41 4.31
C VAL A 95 -11.45 -1.06 5.06
N LYS A 96 -12.56 -1.26 4.36
CA LYS A 96 -13.78 -1.93 4.82
C LYS A 96 -14.26 -2.89 3.73
N ALA A 97 -15.15 -3.82 4.08
CA ALA A 97 -15.76 -4.72 3.11
C ALA A 97 -16.37 -3.96 1.89
N ALA A 98 -16.95 -2.78 2.13
CA ALA A 98 -17.62 -1.98 1.10
C ALA A 98 -16.70 -1.33 0.06
N ASN A 99 -15.39 -1.17 0.34
CA ASN A 99 -14.44 -0.52 -0.58
C ASN A 99 -13.22 -1.39 -0.93
N ALA A 100 -13.08 -2.57 -0.32
CA ALA A 100 -11.92 -3.43 -0.49
C ALA A 100 -11.69 -3.84 -1.96
N LEU A 101 -12.74 -4.27 -2.67
CA LEU A 101 -12.61 -4.72 -4.05
C LEU A 101 -12.12 -3.60 -4.99
N GLU A 102 -12.65 -2.40 -4.84
CA GLU A 102 -12.22 -1.22 -5.62
C GLU A 102 -10.75 -0.89 -5.35
N LEU A 103 -10.33 -0.88 -4.08
CA LEU A 103 -8.96 -0.58 -3.69
C LEU A 103 -7.97 -1.65 -4.16
N PHE A 104 -8.31 -2.93 -4.03
CA PHE A 104 -7.43 -4.03 -4.42
C PHE A 104 -7.42 -4.30 -5.93
N SER A 105 -8.37 -3.73 -6.68
CA SER A 105 -8.34 -3.75 -8.15
C SER A 105 -7.36 -2.71 -8.74
N LEU A 106 -6.76 -1.85 -7.93
CA LEU A 106 -5.73 -0.90 -8.37
C LEU A 106 -4.42 -1.65 -8.64
N ALA A 107 -3.82 -1.42 -9.82
CA ALA A 107 -2.64 -2.15 -10.28
C ALA A 107 -1.38 -1.96 -9.41
N ASP A 108 -1.34 -0.92 -8.57
CA ASP A 108 -0.20 -0.57 -7.73
C ASP A 108 -0.43 -0.85 -6.23
N VAL A 109 -1.57 -1.45 -5.87
CA VAL A 109 -1.93 -1.83 -4.49
C VAL A 109 -1.84 -3.34 -4.32
N ASP A 110 -0.91 -3.80 -3.48
CA ASP A 110 -0.65 -5.24 -3.28
C ASP A 110 -1.43 -5.86 -2.12
N GLY A 111 -2.36 -5.11 -1.53
CA GLY A 111 -3.15 -5.54 -0.37
C GLY A 111 -3.40 -4.42 0.63
N GLY A 112 -3.73 -4.79 1.87
CA GLY A 112 -4.07 -3.82 2.91
C GLY A 112 -3.54 -4.15 4.31
N LEU A 113 -3.20 -3.11 5.06
CA LEU A 113 -2.92 -3.18 6.50
C LEU A 113 -4.21 -2.82 7.25
N ILE A 114 -4.96 -3.84 7.68
CA ILE A 114 -6.34 -3.65 8.14
C ILE A 114 -6.39 -3.32 9.64
N GLY A 115 -6.93 -2.14 9.96
CA GLY A 115 -7.18 -1.68 11.32
C GLY A 115 -8.45 -2.29 11.95
N GLY A 116 -9.41 -1.45 12.34
CA GLY A 116 -10.59 -1.87 13.11
C GLY A 116 -11.42 -3.00 12.49
N ALA A 117 -11.53 -3.05 11.16
CA ALA A 117 -12.25 -4.12 10.45
C ALA A 117 -11.63 -5.52 10.68
N SER A 118 -10.35 -5.61 11.06
CA SER A 118 -9.69 -6.88 11.38
C SER A 118 -10.23 -7.53 12.66
N LEU A 119 -10.90 -6.76 13.53
CA LEU A 119 -11.48 -7.24 14.77
C LEU A 119 -12.85 -7.93 14.58
N HIS A 120 -13.39 -7.89 13.36
CA HIS A 120 -14.67 -8.48 12.99
C HIS A 120 -14.45 -9.56 11.95
N ALA A 121 -14.60 -10.84 12.33
CA ALA A 121 -14.25 -11.98 11.48
C ALA A 121 -14.94 -11.97 10.11
N ASP A 122 -16.24 -11.67 10.07
CA ASP A 122 -17.01 -11.63 8.82
C ASP A 122 -16.56 -10.48 7.90
N GLU A 123 -16.27 -9.32 8.48
CA GLU A 123 -15.78 -8.15 7.73
C GLU A 123 -14.37 -8.39 7.21
N PHE A 124 -13.47 -8.90 8.06
CA PHE A 124 -12.11 -9.23 7.68
C PHE A 124 -12.05 -10.35 6.62
N GLY A 125 -12.91 -11.36 6.75
CA GLY A 125 -13.06 -12.42 5.74
C GLY A 125 -13.53 -11.88 4.38
N THR A 126 -14.46 -10.92 4.39
CA THR A 126 -14.91 -10.24 3.16
C THR A 126 -13.79 -9.43 2.52
N ILE A 127 -12.99 -8.71 3.32
CA ILE A 127 -11.82 -7.96 2.83
C ILE A 127 -10.78 -8.92 2.23
N ALA A 128 -10.49 -10.05 2.89
CA ALA A 128 -9.57 -11.06 2.36
C ALA A 128 -10.09 -11.69 1.06
N GLY A 129 -11.40 -11.96 0.98
CA GLY A 129 -12.04 -12.46 -0.24
C GLY A 129 -11.92 -11.48 -1.41
N ALA A 130 -12.11 -10.19 -1.16
CA ALA A 130 -11.96 -9.15 -2.18
C ALA A 130 -10.53 -9.09 -2.74
N LEU A 131 -9.50 -9.30 -1.91
CA LEU A 131 -8.11 -9.38 -2.37
C LEU A 131 -7.87 -10.60 -3.25
N ALA A 132 -8.39 -11.76 -2.84
CA ALA A 132 -8.27 -13.00 -3.62
C ALA A 132 -9.02 -12.92 -4.96
N GLU A 133 -10.16 -12.22 -4.99
CA GLU A 133 -10.89 -11.91 -6.22
C GLU A 133 -10.07 -10.99 -7.14
N ALA A 134 -9.59 -9.86 -6.63
CA ALA A 134 -8.79 -8.90 -7.41
C ALA A 134 -7.47 -9.50 -7.92
N SER A 135 -6.87 -10.42 -7.17
CA SER A 135 -5.64 -11.13 -7.54
C SER A 135 -5.88 -12.31 -8.50
N GLY A 136 -7.12 -12.58 -8.90
CA GLY A 136 -7.47 -13.67 -9.80
C GLY A 136 -7.36 -15.08 -9.19
N VAL A 137 -7.08 -15.20 -7.89
CA VAL A 137 -6.95 -16.49 -7.19
C VAL A 137 -8.27 -17.26 -7.20
N LEU A 138 -9.41 -16.56 -7.09
CA LEU A 138 -10.74 -17.16 -7.10
C LEU A 138 -11.29 -17.50 -8.50
N ALA A 139 -10.64 -17.03 -9.57
CA ALA A 139 -11.01 -17.38 -10.95
C ALA A 139 -10.42 -18.73 -11.41
N GLY A 140 -9.53 -19.33 -10.60
CA GLY A 140 -8.77 -20.54 -10.94
C GLY A 140 -9.41 -21.89 -10.59
N GLU A 141 -10.61 -21.92 -10.00
CA GLU A 141 -11.28 -23.18 -9.58
C GLU A 141 -12.54 -23.46 -10.41
N CYS A 142 -12.40 -23.68 -11.72
CA CYS A 142 -13.41 -24.44 -12.49
C CYS A 142 -12.86 -24.97 -13.84
N GLU A 143 -11.77 -25.72 -13.81
CA GLU A 143 -11.48 -26.72 -14.85
C GLU A 143 -11.42 -28.09 -14.19
N THR A 144 -12.61 -28.70 -14.05
CA THR A 144 -12.72 -30.13 -13.76
C THR A 144 -12.54 -30.88 -15.07
N ASN A 145 -11.42 -31.59 -15.21
CA ASN A 145 -11.30 -32.72 -16.14
C ASN A 145 -12.14 -33.90 -15.65
#